data_AF-A0A350G234-F1
#
_entry.id   AF-A0A350G234-F1
#
_cell.length_a   1.000
_cell.length_b   1.000
_cell.length_c   1.000
_cell.angle_alpha   90.00
_cell.angle_beta   90.00
_cell.angle_gamma   90.00
#
_symmetry.space_group_name_H-M   'P 1'
#
loop_
_entity.id
_entity.type
_entity.pdbx_description
1 polymer ?
#
loop_
_entity_poly.entity_id
_entity_poly.type
_entity_poly.pdbx_seq_one_letter_code
_entity_poly.pdbx_strand_id
1 'polypeptide(L)'
;MAVHVLLRELINFNTVVIWGVGTFAGLAYSLPPFKLAWRGWSEVVNASLIGILLPLYGFSVQTGTFDWKIVIGCFPFALLIFILILSTNWADREADRSVGKWTLSARLNRRHLRRMYYIAALLGFGIQPFLIGWALPTEVVLSSIPAIPIVAWAASRYTRILSPFPTVLAMLVLLPLQTYAWVLAGS
;
A
#
# COMPACT_ATOMS: atom_id res chain seq x y z
N MET A 1 1.23 4.01 34.81
CA MET A 1 2.43 4.40 34.03
C MET A 1 2.24 4.19 32.52
N ALA A 2 1.82 3.00 32.06
CA ALA A 2 1.58 2.73 30.63
C ALA A 2 0.56 3.66 29.96
N VAL A 3 -0.58 3.95 30.62
CA VAL A 3 -1.61 4.86 30.08
C VAL A 3 -1.11 6.30 29.90
N HIS A 4 -0.25 6.79 30.81
CA HIS A 4 0.33 8.12 30.68
C HIS A 4 1.35 8.22 29.55
N VAL A 5 2.15 7.17 29.31
CA VAL A 5 3.08 7.11 28.17
C VAL A 5 2.30 7.02 26.86
N LEU A 6 1.27 6.16 26.79
CA LEU A 6 0.38 6.04 25.64
C LEU A 6 -0.32 7.37 25.30
N LEU A 7 -0.84 8.08 26.31
CA LEU A 7 -1.44 9.39 26.12
C LEU A 7 -0.43 10.43 25.65
N ARG A 8 0.82 10.38 26.15
CA ARG A 8 1.87 11.33 25.75
C ARG A 8 2.30 11.14 24.30
N GLU A 9 2.43 9.89 23.85
CA GLU A 9 2.76 9.54 22.45
C GLU A 9 1.59 9.79 21.49
N LEU A 10 0.33 9.57 21.94
CA LEU A 10 -0.88 9.91 21.17
C LEU A 10 -1.08 11.42 21.01
N ILE A 11 -0.61 12.23 21.96
CA ILE A 11 -0.70 13.69 21.95
C ILE A 11 0.52 14.32 21.26
N ASN A 12 1.49 13.52 20.78
CA ASN A 12 2.61 14.03 20.00
C ASN A 12 2.10 14.75 18.74
N PHE A 13 2.63 15.95 18.49
CA PHE A 13 2.24 16.77 17.35
C PHE A 13 2.33 16.02 16.02
N ASN A 14 3.40 15.27 15.78
CA ASN A 14 3.59 14.50 14.55
C ASN A 14 2.51 13.43 14.40
N THR A 15 2.25 12.68 15.47
CA THR A 15 1.22 11.63 15.51
C THR A 15 -0.17 12.18 15.19
N VAL A 16 -0.53 13.30 15.82
CA VAL A 16 -1.82 13.98 15.60
C VAL A 16 -1.94 14.50 14.17
N VAL A 17 -0.86 15.08 13.61
CA VAL A 17 -0.85 15.56 12.22
C VAL A 17 -1.01 14.40 11.23
N ILE A 18 -0.25 13.31 11.40
CA ILE A 18 -0.33 12.14 10.52
C ILE A 18 -1.73 11.51 10.59
N TRP A 19 -2.29 11.36 11.80
CA TRP A 19 -3.65 10.89 11.99
C TRP A 19 -4.67 11.80 11.31
N GLY A 20 -4.58 13.11 11.53
CA GLY A 20 -5.48 14.10 10.93
C GLY A 20 -5.44 14.08 9.40
N VAL A 21 -4.25 13.97 8.80
CA VAL A 21 -4.07 13.81 7.34
C VAL A 21 -4.73 12.52 6.86
N GLY A 22 -4.56 11.42 7.58
CA GLY A 22 -5.16 10.12 7.22
C GLY A 22 -6.67 10.13 7.33
N THR A 23 -7.21 10.69 8.40
CA THR A 23 -8.65 10.88 8.58
C THR A 23 -9.22 11.77 7.49
N PHE A 24 -8.58 12.91 7.19
CA PHE A 24 -9.02 13.79 6.11
C PHE A 24 -9.01 13.08 4.76
N ALA A 25 -7.93 12.38 4.42
CA ALA A 25 -7.82 11.64 3.17
C ALA A 25 -8.86 10.50 3.07
N GLY A 26 -9.14 9.79 4.17
CA GLY A 26 -10.20 8.78 4.24
C GLY A 26 -11.61 9.36 4.10
N LEU A 27 -11.87 10.54 4.67
CA LEU A 27 -13.15 11.25 4.48
C LEU A 27 -13.29 11.73 3.03
N ALA A 28 -12.25 12.38 2.48
CA ALA A 28 -12.22 12.83 1.09
C ALA A 28 -12.33 11.67 0.09
N TYR A 29 -11.86 10.48 0.47
CA TYR A 29 -11.98 9.26 -0.32
C TYR A 29 -13.45 8.88 -0.56
N SER A 30 -14.29 8.89 0.47
CA SER A 30 -15.67 8.38 0.39
C SER A 30 -16.74 9.47 0.24
N LEU A 31 -16.56 10.64 0.86
CA LEU A 31 -17.62 11.63 1.05
C LEU A 31 -17.54 12.81 0.06
N PRO A 32 -18.68 13.48 -0.24
CA PRO A 32 -18.66 14.79 -0.88
C PRO A 32 -17.85 15.81 -0.07
N PRO A 33 -17.23 16.81 -0.71
CA PRO A 33 -17.30 17.14 -2.14
C PRO A 33 -16.32 16.34 -3.03
N PHE A 34 -15.35 15.64 -2.44
CA PHE A 34 -14.24 15.03 -3.17
C PHE A 34 -14.57 13.67 -3.79
N LYS A 35 -15.20 12.75 -3.03
CA LYS A 35 -15.57 11.39 -3.46
C LYS A 35 -14.46 10.72 -4.30
N LEU A 36 -13.20 10.76 -3.86
CA LEU A 36 -12.04 10.34 -4.68
C LEU A 36 -12.16 8.88 -5.15
N ALA A 37 -12.75 8.00 -4.33
CA ALA A 37 -13.03 6.61 -4.68
C ALA A 37 -13.90 6.47 -5.94
N TRP A 38 -14.76 7.45 -6.20
CA TRP A 38 -15.71 7.49 -7.30
C TRP A 38 -15.13 8.14 -8.56
N ARG A 39 -14.01 8.87 -8.43
CA ARG A 39 -13.44 9.71 -9.49
C ARG A 39 -12.13 9.18 -10.06
N GLY A 40 -11.82 7.90 -9.85
CA GLY A 40 -10.65 7.23 -10.44
C GLY A 40 -9.35 7.44 -9.68
N TRP A 41 -9.44 7.88 -8.42
CA TRP A 41 -8.29 8.02 -7.53
C TRP A 41 -8.21 6.91 -6.48
N SER A 42 -9.10 5.91 -6.57
CA SER A 42 -9.27 4.90 -5.53
C SER A 42 -7.97 4.13 -5.26
N GLU A 43 -7.33 3.65 -6.32
CA GLU A 43 -6.14 2.82 -6.27
C GLU A 43 -4.95 3.57 -5.65
N VAL A 44 -4.72 4.81 -6.07
CA VAL A 44 -3.61 5.64 -5.59
C VAL A 44 -3.83 6.03 -4.14
N VAL A 45 -5.02 6.52 -3.79
CA VAL A 45 -5.32 6.97 -2.42
C VAL A 45 -5.24 5.81 -1.44
N ASN A 46 -5.84 4.65 -1.76
CA ASN A 46 -5.72 3.47 -0.89
C ASN A 46 -4.29 2.97 -0.76
N ALA A 47 -3.53 2.93 -1.85
CA ALA A 47 -2.12 2.54 -1.82
C ALA A 47 -1.29 3.46 -0.94
N SER A 48 -1.52 4.78 -0.98
CA SER A 48 -0.86 5.74 -0.10
C SER A 48 -1.29 5.59 1.36
N LEU A 49 -2.60 5.44 1.62
CA LEU A 49 -3.13 5.30 2.98
C LEU A 49 -2.61 4.01 3.65
N ILE A 50 -2.74 2.88 2.97
CA ILE A 50 -2.38 1.57 3.52
C ILE A 50 -0.87 1.34 3.45
N GLY A 51 -0.25 1.70 2.32
CA GLY A 51 1.14 1.37 2.04
C GLY A 51 2.16 2.36 2.62
N ILE A 52 1.76 3.59 2.96
CA ILE A 52 2.68 4.62 3.48
C ILE A 52 2.18 5.19 4.80
N LEU A 53 0.96 5.74 4.79
CA LEU A 53 0.49 6.55 5.91
C LEU A 53 0.23 5.72 7.17
N LEU A 54 -0.31 4.51 7.00
CA LEU A 54 -0.56 3.59 8.11
C LEU A 54 0.75 3.11 8.79
N PRO A 55 1.77 2.61 8.06
CA PRO A 55 3.09 2.33 8.64
C PRO A 55 3.73 3.56 9.30
N LEU A 56 3.68 4.72 8.66
CA LEU A 56 4.22 5.97 9.19
C LEU A 56 3.53 6.38 10.50
N TYR A 57 2.20 6.23 10.56
CA TYR A 57 1.44 6.46 11.78
C TYR A 57 1.88 5.51 12.89
N GLY A 58 1.97 4.20 12.60
CA GLY A 58 2.44 3.20 13.55
C GLY A 58 3.86 3.49 14.08
N PHE A 59 4.75 3.97 13.22
CA PHE A 59 6.09 4.43 13.61
C PHE A 59 6.02 5.66 14.52
N SER A 60 5.24 6.67 14.16
CA SER A 60 5.12 7.91 14.93
C SER A 60 4.52 7.70 16.32
N VAL A 61 3.59 6.75 16.48
CA VAL A 61 3.02 6.36 17.78
C VAL A 61 4.06 5.68 18.67
N GLN A 62 5.02 4.96 18.09
CA GLN A 62 6.05 4.24 18.85
C GLN A 62 7.24 5.13 19.23
N THR A 63 7.62 6.07 18.35
CA THR A 63 8.85 6.86 18.50
C THR A 63 8.60 8.32 18.86
N GLY A 64 7.37 8.81 18.70
CA GLY A 64 7.04 10.24 18.84
C GLY A 64 7.68 11.12 17.75
N THR A 65 8.21 10.54 16.67
CA THR A 65 8.94 11.29 15.63
C THR A 65 8.38 11.07 14.24
N PHE A 66 8.73 11.99 13.34
CA PHE A 66 8.55 11.85 11.90
C PHE A 66 9.92 11.67 11.26
N ASP A 67 10.06 10.63 10.43
CA ASP A 67 11.24 10.42 9.60
C ASP A 67 10.83 10.12 8.16
N TRP A 68 11.35 10.92 7.23
CA TRP A 68 11.10 10.77 5.81
C TRP A 68 11.64 9.45 5.25
N LYS A 69 12.66 8.85 5.90
CA LYS A 69 13.17 7.53 5.53
C LYS A 69 12.09 6.46 5.64
N ILE A 70 11.17 6.58 6.58
CA ILE A 70 10.02 5.67 6.70
C ILE A 70 9.10 5.82 5.48
N VAL A 71 8.82 7.06 5.06
CA VAL A 71 8.01 7.33 3.87
C VAL A 71 8.61 6.69 2.63
N ILE A 72 9.92 6.86 2.43
CA ILE A 72 10.63 6.32 1.26
C ILE A 72 10.83 4.81 1.36
N GLY A 73 11.10 4.27 2.55
CA GLY A 73 11.15 2.82 2.80
C GLY A 73 9.82 2.12 2.54
N CYS A 74 8.70 2.80 2.82
CA CYS A 74 7.35 2.29 2.56
C CYS A 74 6.88 2.45 1.11
N PHE A 75 7.52 3.32 0.31
CA PHE A 75 7.09 3.58 -1.06
C PHE A 75 7.08 2.33 -1.97
N PRO A 76 8.09 1.44 -1.97
CA PRO A 76 8.04 0.19 -2.73
C PRO A 76 6.87 -0.71 -2.30
N PHE A 77 6.58 -0.78 -0.99
CA PHE A 77 5.44 -1.52 -0.47
C PHE A 77 4.11 -0.91 -0.92
N ALA A 78 3.99 0.41 -0.96
CA ALA A 78 2.80 1.09 -1.49
C ALA A 78 2.54 0.78 -2.97
N LEU A 79 3.58 0.59 -3.79
CA LEU A 79 3.43 0.13 -5.17
C LEU A 79 2.90 -1.31 -5.25
N LEU A 80 3.28 -2.17 -4.30
CA LEU A 80 2.77 -3.53 -4.20
C LEU A 80 1.31 -3.57 -3.70
N ILE A 81 0.92 -2.66 -2.80
CA ILE A 81 -0.49 -2.45 -2.46
C ILE A 81 -1.26 -1.88 -3.66
N PHE A 82 -0.67 -0.98 -4.44
CA PHE A 82 -1.33 -0.44 -5.63
C PHE A 82 -1.72 -1.54 -6.64
N ILE A 83 -0.84 -2.52 -6.88
CA ILE A 83 -1.21 -3.66 -7.76
C ILE A 83 -2.28 -4.56 -7.15
N LEU A 84 -2.32 -4.71 -5.82
CA LEU A 84 -3.40 -5.41 -5.10
C LEU A 84 -4.74 -4.71 -5.34
N ILE A 85 -4.82 -3.39 -5.11
CA ILE A 85 -6.05 -2.63 -5.27
C ILE A 85 -6.48 -2.57 -6.75
N LEU A 86 -5.53 -2.49 -7.68
CA LEU A 86 -5.84 -2.63 -9.11
C LEU A 86 -6.51 -3.97 -9.42
N SER A 87 -6.02 -5.06 -8.84
CA SER A 87 -6.53 -6.42 -9.03
C SER A 87 -7.95 -6.60 -8.47
N THR A 88 -8.20 -6.08 -7.26
CA THR A 88 -9.54 -6.12 -6.64
C THR A 88 -10.53 -5.25 -7.40
N ASN A 89 -10.15 -3.99 -7.70
CA ASN A 89 -11.02 -3.09 -8.47
C ASN A 89 -11.26 -3.60 -9.90
N TRP A 90 -10.34 -4.39 -10.48
CA TRP A 90 -10.56 -5.04 -11.76
C TRP A 90 -11.68 -6.09 -11.69
N ALA A 91 -11.71 -6.91 -10.64
CA ALA A 91 -12.79 -7.87 -10.42
C ALA A 91 -14.14 -7.16 -10.24
N ASP A 92 -14.16 -6.05 -9.50
CA ASP A 92 -15.38 -5.33 -9.13
C ASP A 92 -15.85 -4.30 -10.16
N ARG A 93 -15.10 -4.07 -11.25
CA ARG A 93 -15.30 -2.93 -12.18
C ARG A 93 -16.71 -2.80 -12.75
N GLU A 94 -17.44 -3.91 -12.96
CA GLU A 94 -18.79 -3.89 -13.52
C GLU A 94 -19.83 -3.48 -12.47
N ALA A 95 -19.68 -3.99 -11.24
CA ALA A 95 -20.48 -3.55 -10.09
C ALA A 95 -20.18 -2.09 -9.71
N ASP A 96 -18.91 -1.69 -9.74
CA ASP A 96 -18.50 -0.29 -9.51
C ASP A 96 -19.16 0.64 -10.55
N ARG A 97 -19.16 0.28 -11.83
CA ARG A 97 -19.81 1.06 -12.90
C ARG A 97 -21.31 1.18 -12.72
N SER A 98 -22.00 0.12 -12.29
CA SER A 98 -23.47 0.11 -12.18
C SER A 98 -23.98 1.11 -11.14
N VAL A 99 -23.18 1.43 -10.13
CA VAL A 99 -23.50 2.45 -9.12
C VAL A 99 -22.94 3.83 -9.47
N GLY A 100 -22.11 3.96 -10.50
CA GLY A 100 -21.47 5.22 -10.92
C GLY A 100 -20.09 5.48 -10.30
N LYS A 101 -19.45 4.47 -9.70
CA LYS A 101 -18.09 4.52 -9.17
C LYS A 101 -17.10 4.21 -10.28
N TRP A 102 -16.30 5.20 -10.68
CA TRP A 102 -15.38 5.07 -11.80
C TRP A 102 -13.92 4.97 -11.32
N THR A 103 -13.52 3.80 -10.81
CA THR A 103 -12.12 3.46 -10.47
C THR A 103 -11.21 3.44 -11.70
N LEU A 104 -9.87 3.36 -11.54
CA LEU A 104 -8.98 3.21 -12.70
C LEU A 104 -9.35 1.96 -13.51
N SER A 105 -9.61 0.85 -12.81
CA SER A 105 -10.04 -0.41 -13.43
C SER A 105 -11.40 -0.32 -14.15
N ALA A 106 -12.28 0.58 -13.71
CA ALA A 106 -13.54 0.87 -14.39
C ALA A 106 -13.39 1.89 -15.54
N ARG A 107 -12.35 2.72 -15.58
CA ARG A 107 -12.17 3.78 -16.60
C ARG A 107 -11.23 3.40 -17.73
N LEU A 108 -10.12 2.75 -17.41
CA LEU A 108 -9.03 2.51 -18.35
C LEU A 108 -9.20 1.18 -19.09
N ASN A 109 -8.62 1.11 -20.29
CA ASN A 109 -8.58 -0.14 -21.04
C ASN A 109 -7.56 -1.13 -20.43
N ARG A 110 -7.71 -2.41 -20.80
CA ARG A 110 -6.87 -3.52 -20.29
C ARG A 110 -5.37 -3.28 -20.51
N ARG A 111 -4.98 -2.68 -21.64
CA ARG A 111 -3.57 -2.44 -21.98
C ARG A 111 -2.91 -1.47 -21.02
N HIS A 112 -3.58 -0.34 -20.73
CA HIS A 112 -3.09 0.64 -19.76
C HIS A 112 -3.01 0.05 -18.36
N LEU A 113 -4.06 -0.65 -17.91
CA LEU A 113 -4.07 -1.30 -16.60
C LEU A 113 -2.92 -2.30 -16.45
N ARG A 114 -2.74 -3.20 -17.43
CA ARG A 114 -1.63 -4.16 -17.42
C ARG A 114 -0.27 -3.46 -17.36
N ARG A 115 -0.07 -2.39 -18.13
CA ARG A 115 1.18 -1.61 -18.09
C ARG A 115 1.42 -1.01 -16.71
N MET A 116 0.41 -0.41 -16.09
CA MET A 116 0.50 0.14 -14.74
C MET A 116 0.85 -0.94 -13.71
N TYR A 117 0.19 -2.11 -13.80
CA TYR A 117 0.49 -3.25 -12.93
C TYR A 117 1.95 -3.69 -13.07
N TYR A 118 2.43 -3.92 -14.31
CA TYR A 118 3.81 -4.36 -14.54
C TYR A 118 4.83 -3.35 -14.06
N ILE A 119 4.63 -2.05 -14.34
CA ILE A 119 5.54 -0.99 -13.90
C ILE A 119 5.56 -0.89 -12.38
N ALA A 120 4.40 -0.88 -11.73
CA ALA A 120 4.31 -0.81 -10.27
C ALA A 120 4.93 -2.03 -9.60
N ALA A 121 4.72 -3.24 -10.13
CA ALA A 121 5.38 -4.45 -9.63
C ALA A 121 6.91 -4.39 -9.80
N LEU A 122 7.39 -3.98 -10.98
CA LEU A 122 8.81 -3.85 -11.27
C LEU A 122 9.48 -2.83 -10.35
N LEU A 123 8.87 -1.66 -10.16
CA LEU A 123 9.38 -0.63 -9.26
C LEU A 123 9.27 -1.05 -7.79
N GLY A 124 8.17 -1.71 -7.41
CA GLY A 124 7.92 -2.18 -6.05
C GLY A 124 8.96 -3.17 -5.54
N PHE A 125 9.48 -4.04 -6.40
CA PHE A 125 10.62 -4.90 -6.05
C PHE A 125 11.97 -4.27 -6.39
N GLY A 126 12.06 -3.56 -7.52
CA GLY A 126 13.31 -3.03 -8.06
C GLY A 126 13.91 -1.89 -7.24
N ILE A 127 13.09 -1.10 -6.52
CA ILE A 127 13.58 -0.01 -5.67
C ILE A 127 14.18 -0.55 -4.36
N GLN A 128 13.66 -1.66 -3.81
CA GLN A 128 14.03 -2.14 -2.47
C GLN A 128 15.54 -2.35 -2.27
N PRO A 129 16.30 -2.97 -3.19
CA PRO A 129 17.74 -3.18 -3.02
C PRO A 129 18.54 -1.87 -2.87
N PHE A 130 18.09 -0.79 -3.52
CA PHE A 130 18.76 0.52 -3.43
C PHE A 130 18.52 1.23 -2.10
N LEU A 131 17.61 0.71 -1.26
CA LEU A 131 17.28 1.26 0.05
C LEU A 131 17.96 0.51 1.21
N ILE A 132 18.70 -0.56 0.91
CA ILE A 132 19.39 -1.39 1.91
C ILE A 132 20.39 -0.55 2.69
N GLY A 133 20.39 -0.71 4.03
CA GLY A 133 21.33 -0.05 4.93
C GLY A 133 21.03 1.44 5.18
N TRP A 134 19.97 1.97 4.55
CA TRP A 134 19.57 3.36 4.72
C TRP A 134 18.12 3.53 5.19
N ALA A 135 17.17 2.93 4.47
CA ALA A 135 15.76 2.97 4.83
C ALA A 135 15.16 1.58 5.07
N LEU A 136 15.76 0.52 4.49
CA LEU A 136 15.32 -0.86 4.65
C LEU A 136 16.45 -1.75 5.20
N PRO A 137 16.17 -2.62 6.18
CA PRO A 137 17.04 -3.72 6.55
C PRO A 137 17.18 -4.74 5.41
N THR A 138 18.31 -5.44 5.35
CA THR A 138 18.57 -6.46 4.33
C THR A 138 17.55 -7.59 4.40
N GLU A 139 17.15 -7.97 5.62
CA GLU A 139 16.18 -9.03 5.93
C GLU A 139 14.83 -8.73 5.28
N VAL A 140 14.38 -7.48 5.34
CA VAL A 140 13.10 -7.04 4.76
C VAL A 140 13.13 -7.14 3.24
N VAL A 141 14.24 -6.74 2.61
CA VAL A 141 14.40 -6.87 1.15
C VAL A 141 14.43 -8.33 0.72
N LEU A 142 15.21 -9.17 1.40
CA LEU A 142 15.30 -10.61 1.09
C LEU A 142 13.96 -11.33 1.31
N SER A 143 13.19 -10.94 2.33
CA SER A 143 11.86 -11.51 2.61
C SER A 143 10.85 -11.28 1.48
N SER A 144 11.12 -10.33 0.57
CA SER A 144 10.25 -10.03 -0.57
C SER A 144 10.46 -10.98 -1.76
N ILE A 145 11.58 -11.72 -1.80
CA ILE A 145 11.95 -12.61 -2.92
C ILE A 145 10.90 -13.71 -3.18
N PRO A 146 10.36 -14.42 -2.16
CA PRO A 146 9.36 -15.47 -2.40
C PRO A 146 8.07 -14.97 -3.06
N ALA A 147 7.72 -13.70 -2.89
CA ALA A 147 6.54 -13.11 -3.50
C ALA A 147 6.72 -12.81 -5.00
N ILE A 148 7.96 -12.62 -5.48
CA ILE A 148 8.27 -12.26 -6.87
C ILE A 148 7.67 -13.24 -7.91
N PRO A 149 7.90 -14.57 -7.83
CA PRO A 149 7.31 -15.49 -8.81
C PRO A 149 5.78 -15.50 -8.78
N ILE A 150 5.17 -15.27 -7.61
CA ILE A 150 3.72 -15.20 -7.45
C ILE A 150 3.19 -13.91 -8.08
N VAL A 151 3.86 -12.76 -7.88
CA VAL A 151 3.49 -11.50 -8.54
C VAL A 151 3.68 -11.60 -10.06
N ALA A 152 4.74 -12.26 -10.53
CA ALA A 152 4.96 -12.49 -11.97
C ALA A 152 3.82 -13.33 -12.58
N TRP A 153 3.43 -14.41 -11.89
CA TRP A 153 2.25 -15.20 -12.26
C TRP A 153 0.98 -14.34 -12.24
N ALA A 154 0.72 -13.59 -11.18
CA ALA A 154 -0.43 -12.69 -11.07
C ALA A 154 -0.47 -11.67 -12.21
N ALA A 155 0.66 -11.06 -12.54
CA ALA A 155 0.80 -10.10 -13.63
C ALA A 155 0.48 -10.74 -15.00
N SER A 156 0.82 -12.01 -15.21
CA SER A 156 0.49 -12.75 -16.44
C SER A 156 -1.02 -13.04 -16.60
N ARG A 157 -1.74 -13.09 -15.47
CA ARG A 157 -3.19 -13.35 -15.39
C ARG A 157 -4.02 -12.09 -15.25
N TYR A 158 -3.41 -10.98 -14.85
CA TYR A 158 -4.11 -9.71 -14.64
C TYR A 158 -4.85 -9.26 -15.92
N THR A 159 -6.11 -8.86 -15.75
CA THR A 159 -7.10 -8.58 -16.81
C THR A 159 -7.57 -9.77 -17.68
N ARG A 160 -6.99 -10.96 -17.51
CA ARG A 160 -7.43 -12.21 -18.18
C ARG A 160 -8.36 -13.06 -17.34
N ILE A 161 -8.41 -12.78 -16.04
CA ILE A 161 -9.34 -13.39 -15.09
C ILE A 161 -10.11 -12.30 -14.35
N LEU A 162 -11.27 -12.66 -13.78
CA LEU A 162 -12.11 -11.78 -12.96
C LEU A 162 -11.88 -11.99 -11.45
N SER A 163 -10.78 -12.64 -11.06
CA SER A 163 -10.47 -12.91 -9.67
C SER A 163 -9.18 -12.18 -9.26
N PRO A 164 -9.17 -11.50 -8.09
CA PRO A 164 -7.96 -10.87 -7.55
C PRO A 164 -7.00 -11.88 -6.91
N PHE A 165 -7.41 -13.14 -6.79
CA PHE A 165 -6.73 -14.17 -6.01
C PHE A 165 -5.21 -14.27 -6.25
N PRO A 166 -4.69 -14.25 -7.49
CA PRO A 166 -3.23 -14.33 -7.68
C PRO A 166 -2.44 -13.21 -6.99
N THR A 167 -2.96 -11.97 -7.03
CA THR A 167 -2.32 -10.84 -6.38
C THR A 167 -2.53 -10.89 -4.87
N VAL A 168 -3.71 -11.31 -4.41
CA VAL A 168 -3.99 -11.51 -2.98
C VAL A 168 -3.05 -12.57 -2.40
N LEU A 169 -2.84 -13.69 -3.08
CA LEU A 169 -1.91 -14.74 -2.67
C LEU A 169 -0.48 -14.21 -2.54
N ALA A 170 -0.02 -13.38 -3.49
CA ALA A 170 1.29 -12.74 -3.39
C ALA A 170 1.40 -11.86 -2.12
N MET A 171 0.35 -11.13 -1.78
CA MET A 171 0.32 -10.30 -0.57
C MET A 171 0.23 -11.14 0.71
N LEU A 172 -0.50 -12.25 0.70
CA LEU A 172 -0.55 -13.21 1.81
C LEU A 172 0.80 -13.86 2.10
N VAL A 173 1.67 -13.97 1.10
CA VAL A 173 3.06 -14.42 1.29
C VAL A 173 3.95 -13.26 1.73
N LEU A 174 3.85 -12.11 1.07
CA LEU A 174 4.71 -10.95 1.32
C LEU A 174 4.52 -10.38 2.73
N LEU A 175 3.27 -10.14 3.16
CA LEU A 175 3.00 -9.40 4.40
C LEU A 175 3.52 -10.12 5.64
N PRO A 176 3.29 -11.44 5.85
CA PRO A 176 3.82 -12.12 7.02
C PRO A 176 5.35 -12.20 7.00
N LEU A 177 5.95 -12.43 5.82
CA LEU A 177 7.41 -12.49 5.68
C LEU A 177 8.06 -11.13 5.99
N GLN A 178 7.52 -10.03 5.46
CA GLN A 178 8.02 -8.70 5.78
C GLN A 178 7.79 -8.35 7.25
N THR A 179 6.63 -8.70 7.82
CA THR A 179 6.35 -8.46 9.25
C THR A 179 7.37 -9.19 10.12
N TYR A 180 7.64 -10.48 9.83
CA TYR A 180 8.63 -11.26 10.55
C TYR A 180 10.05 -10.70 10.35
N ALA A 181 10.42 -10.28 9.14
CA ALA A 181 11.71 -9.69 8.86
C ALA A 181 11.94 -8.37 9.61
N TRP A 182 10.92 -7.53 9.78
CA TRP A 182 11.00 -6.33 10.61
C TRP A 182 11.20 -6.66 12.09
N VAL A 183 10.56 -7.72 12.60
CA VAL A 183 10.78 -8.19 13.98
C VAL A 183 12.21 -8.68 14.16
N LEU A 184 12.75 -9.45 13.22
CA LEU A 184 14.14 -9.92 13.25
C LEU A 184 15.17 -8.79 13.12
N ALA A 185 14.91 -7.79 12.28
CA ALA A 185 15.81 -6.67 12.11
C ALA A 185 15.81 -5.70 13.31
N GLY A 186 14.73 -5.71 14.09
CA GLY A 186 14.58 -4.89 15.30
C GLY A 186 15.02 -5.57 16.60
N SER A 187 15.35 -6.86 16.57
CA SER A 187 15.86 -7.66 17.71
C SER A 187 17.38 -7.68 17.76
#